data_AF-A0A0A3XHK3-F1
#
_entry.id   AF-A0A0A3XHK3-F1
#
_cell.length_a   1.000
_cell.length_b   1.000
_cell.length_c   1.000
_cell.angle_alpha   90.00
_cell.angle_beta   90.00
_cell.angle_gamma   90.00
#
_symmetry.space_group_name_H-M   'P 1'
#
loop_
_entity.id
_entity.type
_entity.pdbx_description
1 polymer ?
#
loop_
_entity_poly.entity_id
_entity_poly.type
_entity_poly.pdbx_seq_one_letter_code
_entity_poly.pdbx_strand_id
1 'polypeptide(L)'
;MDPLLAQSYFRLFMNYDTRNIAVLDQIKAALLQNQMSTFRSDALLCVLSLFDQMIVQPYQDRLSQGNLSSPNSAVVLTAQNLDAQVMNSFYELVKTTNNNKRESLASSHDVIKAIDAAWGTISTYLLWG
;
A
#
# COMPACT_ATOMS: atom_id res chain seq x y z
N MET A 1 15.06 4.54 -16.97
CA MET A 1 14.12 3.43 -17.20
C MET A 1 13.74 3.41 -18.67
N ASP A 2 13.67 2.24 -19.29
CA ASP A 2 13.23 2.09 -20.68
C ASP A 2 11.77 2.60 -20.84
N PRO A 3 11.46 3.49 -21.81
CA PRO A 3 10.12 4.01 -22.03
C PRO A 3 9.04 2.94 -22.30
N LEU A 4 9.38 1.86 -23.02
CA LEU A 4 8.46 0.76 -23.30
C LEU A 4 8.14 -0.03 -22.03
N LEU A 5 9.15 -0.22 -21.19
CA LEU A 5 8.99 -0.85 -19.89
C LEU A 5 8.12 0.02 -18.96
N ALA A 6 8.31 1.33 -18.97
CA ALA A 6 7.47 2.29 -18.24
C ALA A 6 6.01 2.24 -18.67
N GLN A 7 5.76 2.16 -19.97
CA GLN A 7 4.42 2.02 -20.52
C GLN A 7 3.79 0.67 -20.13
N SER A 8 4.57 -0.39 -20.13
CA SER A 8 4.11 -1.74 -19.75
C SER A 8 3.69 -1.79 -18.28
N TYR A 9 4.53 -1.28 -17.37
CA TYR A 9 4.19 -1.18 -15.95
C TYR A 9 2.97 -0.30 -15.70
N PHE A 10 2.86 0.82 -16.42
CA PHE A 10 1.70 1.68 -16.30
C PHE A 10 0.42 0.99 -16.75
N ARG A 11 0.45 0.25 -17.86
CA ARG A 11 -0.69 -0.56 -18.31
C ARG A 11 -1.06 -1.62 -17.29
N LEU A 12 -0.09 -2.31 -16.70
CA LEU A 12 -0.33 -3.30 -15.66
C LEU A 12 -0.99 -2.64 -14.43
N PHE A 13 -0.50 -1.48 -14.00
CA PHE A 13 -1.12 -0.70 -12.92
C PHE A 13 -2.57 -0.31 -13.24
N MET A 14 -2.84 0.21 -14.44
CA MET A 14 -4.19 0.60 -14.85
C MET A 14 -5.16 -0.59 -14.86
N ASN A 15 -4.70 -1.76 -15.31
CA ASN A 15 -5.49 -2.98 -15.38
C ASN A 15 -5.49 -3.82 -14.08
N TYR A 16 -4.76 -3.39 -13.05
CA TYR A 16 -4.77 -4.08 -11.76
C TYR A 16 -6.19 -4.09 -11.20
N ASP A 17 -6.73 -5.28 -10.96
CA ASP A 17 -8.11 -5.45 -10.52
C ASP A 17 -8.21 -5.22 -9.01
N THR A 18 -9.04 -4.27 -8.63
CA THR A 18 -9.34 -3.88 -7.25
C THR A 18 -10.77 -4.22 -6.85
N ARG A 19 -11.53 -4.87 -7.75
CA ARG A 19 -12.96 -5.18 -7.56
C ARG A 19 -13.13 -5.94 -6.24
N ASN A 20 -14.01 -5.39 -5.40
CA ASN A 20 -14.40 -5.84 -4.05
C ASN A 20 -13.66 -5.18 -2.88
N ILE A 21 -12.72 -4.24 -3.11
CA ILE A 21 -11.95 -3.63 -2.02
C ILE A 21 -11.87 -2.11 -2.15
N ALA A 22 -12.80 -1.42 -1.48
CA ALA A 22 -12.93 0.05 -1.54
C ALA A 22 -11.64 0.79 -1.16
N VAL A 23 -10.83 0.26 -0.25
CA VAL A 23 -9.57 0.90 0.15
C VAL A 23 -8.47 0.78 -0.92
N LEU A 24 -8.42 -0.31 -1.70
CA LEU A 24 -7.48 -0.42 -2.82
C LEU A 24 -7.86 0.52 -3.96
N ASP A 25 -9.15 0.73 -4.21
CA ASP A 25 -9.63 1.75 -5.15
C ASP A 25 -9.19 3.15 -4.71
N GLN A 26 -9.30 3.46 -3.42
CA GLN A 26 -8.83 4.74 -2.86
C GLN A 26 -7.31 4.90 -3.00
N ILE A 27 -6.53 3.87 -2.69
CA ILE A 27 -5.07 3.87 -2.87
C ILE A 27 -4.72 4.07 -4.35
N LYS A 28 -5.37 3.34 -5.26
CA LYS A 28 -5.15 3.45 -6.71
C LYS A 28 -5.48 4.86 -7.21
N ALA A 29 -6.59 5.45 -6.75
CA ALA A 29 -6.96 6.83 -7.07
C ALA A 29 -5.97 7.86 -6.50
N ALA A 30 -5.51 7.68 -5.25
CA ALA A 30 -4.50 8.54 -4.64
C ALA A 30 -3.16 8.44 -5.37
N LEU A 31 -2.74 7.23 -5.75
CA LEU A 31 -1.56 7.00 -6.58
C LEU A 31 -1.69 7.69 -7.93
N LEU A 32 -2.86 7.61 -8.59
CA LEU A 32 -3.20 8.31 -9.85
C LEU A 32 -3.09 9.83 -9.73
N GLN A 33 -3.66 10.41 -8.66
CA GLN A 33 -3.58 11.84 -8.39
C GLN A 33 -2.15 12.32 -8.09
N ASN A 34 -1.31 11.45 -7.54
CA ASN A 34 0.07 11.75 -7.17
C ASN A 34 1.14 11.29 -8.19
N GLN A 35 0.74 10.79 -9.38
CA GLN A 35 1.66 10.17 -10.36
C GLN A 35 2.80 11.05 -10.87
N MET A 36 2.70 12.36 -10.68
CA MET A 36 3.61 13.30 -11.36
C MET A 36 4.77 13.80 -10.50
N SER A 37 4.83 13.51 -9.20
CA SER A 37 5.87 14.08 -8.31
C SER A 37 6.66 13.07 -7.48
N THR A 38 6.11 11.87 -7.25
CA THR A 38 6.68 10.95 -6.26
C THR A 38 7.13 9.62 -6.86
N PHE A 39 6.33 8.98 -7.71
CA PHE A 39 6.54 7.57 -8.10
C PHE A 39 6.69 7.39 -9.60
N ARG A 40 7.53 6.43 -10.01
CA ARG A 40 7.58 5.87 -11.36
C ARG A 40 6.48 4.83 -11.58
N SER A 41 6.19 4.51 -12.83
CA SER A 41 5.16 3.52 -13.19
C SER A 41 5.34 2.13 -12.53
N ASP A 42 6.58 1.66 -12.41
CA ASP A 42 6.90 0.40 -11.72
C ASP A 42 6.63 0.51 -10.21
N ALA A 43 6.96 1.65 -9.61
CA ALA A 43 6.72 1.91 -8.19
C ALA A 43 5.22 2.00 -7.87
N LEU A 44 4.41 2.59 -8.75
CA LEU A 44 2.95 2.64 -8.59
C LEU A 44 2.34 1.25 -8.52
N LEU A 45 2.73 0.37 -9.46
CA LEU A 45 2.30 -1.03 -9.46
C LEU A 45 2.81 -1.76 -8.21
N CYS A 46 4.06 -1.52 -7.82
CA CYS A 46 4.66 -2.12 -6.64
C CYS A 46 3.89 -1.74 -5.37
N VAL A 47 3.59 -0.45 -5.14
CA VAL A 47 2.79 -0.02 -3.99
C VAL A 47 1.43 -0.70 -3.98
N LEU A 48 0.70 -0.66 -5.10
CA LEU A 48 -0.65 -1.21 -5.15
C LEU A 48 -0.68 -2.73 -4.90
N SER A 49 0.24 -3.47 -5.52
CA SER A 49 0.35 -4.93 -5.34
C SER A 49 0.82 -5.32 -3.94
N LEU A 50 1.75 -4.56 -3.33
CA LEU A 50 2.17 -4.81 -1.94
C LEU A 50 1.02 -4.60 -0.97
N PHE A 51 0.23 -3.53 -1.13
CA PHE A 51 -0.92 -3.28 -0.25
C PHE A 51 -1.98 -4.37 -0.38
N ASP A 52 -2.26 -4.83 -1.58
CA ASP A 52 -3.20 -5.93 -1.80
C ASP A 52 -2.70 -7.21 -1.11
N GLN A 53 -1.49 -7.66 -1.44
CA GLN A 53 -0.96 -8.96 -0.99
C GLN A 53 -0.54 -8.99 0.48
N MET A 54 0.06 -7.90 0.96
CA MET A 54 0.63 -7.88 2.31
C MET A 54 -0.31 -7.29 3.33
N ILE A 55 -1.31 -6.48 2.97
CA ILE A 55 -2.14 -5.75 3.94
C ILE A 55 -3.61 -6.16 3.84
N VAL A 56 -4.18 -6.02 2.66
CA VAL A 56 -5.63 -6.13 2.43
C VAL A 56 -6.09 -7.59 2.39
N GLN A 57 -5.46 -8.47 1.59
CA GLN A 57 -5.82 -9.88 1.52
C GLN A 57 -5.74 -10.57 2.89
N PRO A 58 -4.63 -10.46 3.66
CA PRO A 58 -4.56 -11.09 4.98
C PRO A 58 -5.63 -10.56 5.95
N TYR A 59 -6.05 -9.31 5.80
CA TYR A 59 -7.14 -8.76 6.59
C TYR A 59 -8.51 -9.34 6.21
N GLN A 60 -8.83 -9.39 4.92
CA GLN A 60 -10.09 -9.96 4.44
C GLN A 60 -10.24 -11.42 4.88
N ASP A 61 -9.14 -12.18 4.82
CA ASP A 61 -9.09 -13.54 5.34
C ASP A 61 -9.44 -13.58 6.83
N ARG A 62 -8.82 -12.72 7.67
CA ARG A 62 -9.13 -12.65 9.11
C ARG A 62 -10.56 -12.23 9.42
N LEU A 63 -11.10 -11.27 8.66
CA LEU A 63 -12.52 -10.87 8.77
C LEU A 63 -13.45 -12.05 8.49
N SER A 64 -13.20 -12.78 7.40
CA SER A 64 -14.02 -13.93 7.02
C SER A 64 -13.98 -15.05 8.06
N GLN A 65 -12.87 -15.16 8.80
CA GLN A 65 -12.66 -16.14 9.87
C GLN A 65 -13.22 -15.69 11.23
N GLY A 66 -13.74 -14.47 11.37
CA GLY A 66 -14.23 -13.94 12.64
C GLY A 66 -13.15 -13.65 13.69
N ASN A 67 -11.86 -13.75 13.33
CA ASN A 67 -10.71 -13.52 14.20
C ASN A 67 -10.35 -12.02 14.23
N LEU A 68 -11.18 -11.21 14.88
CA LEU A 68 -10.96 -9.76 15.03
C LEU A 68 -10.44 -9.35 16.41
N SER A 69 -10.10 -10.33 17.25
CA SER A 69 -9.51 -10.09 18.56
C SER A 69 -7.99 -10.15 18.45
N SER A 70 -7.31 -9.00 18.54
CA SER A 70 -5.90 -9.02 18.89
C SER A 70 -5.79 -9.46 20.35
N PRO A 71 -4.94 -10.46 20.70
CA PRO A 71 -4.80 -10.91 22.08
C PRO A 71 -4.30 -9.81 23.04
N ASN A 72 -3.78 -8.69 22.51
CA ASN A 72 -3.16 -7.61 23.29
C ASN A 72 -3.90 -6.26 23.24
N SER A 73 -5.02 -6.13 22.53
CA SER A 73 -5.70 -4.83 22.38
C SER A 73 -7.21 -4.96 22.48
N ALA A 74 -7.82 -4.17 23.37
CA ALA A 74 -9.28 -4.00 23.49
C ALA A 74 -9.95 -3.32 22.28
N VAL A 75 -9.23 -3.22 21.16
CA VAL A 75 -9.68 -2.57 19.93
C VAL A 75 -10.29 -3.62 19.03
N VAL A 76 -11.62 -3.57 18.88
CA VAL A 76 -12.35 -4.35 17.88
C VAL A 76 -11.99 -3.77 16.51
N LEU A 77 -11.30 -4.57 15.69
CA LEU A 77 -11.08 -4.25 14.29
C LEU A 77 -12.43 -4.31 13.56
N THR A 78 -12.99 -3.14 13.24
CA THR A 78 -14.14 -3.04 12.34
C THR A 78 -13.63 -2.71 10.93
N ALA A 79 -14.43 -3.00 9.90
CA ALA A 79 -14.12 -2.63 8.51
C ALA A 79 -13.75 -1.15 8.36
N GLN A 80 -14.46 -0.26 9.05
CA GLN A 80 -14.17 1.18 9.01
C GLN A 80 -12.86 1.57 9.71
N ASN A 81 -12.53 0.93 10.84
CA ASN A 81 -11.28 1.21 11.54
C ASN A 81 -10.08 0.77 10.70
N LEU A 82 -10.19 -0.35 10.00
CA LEU A 82 -9.07 -0.85 9.21
C LEU A 82 -8.83 -0.02 7.94
N ASP A 83 -9.87 0.39 7.21
CA ASP A 83 -9.68 1.24 6.02
C ASP A 83 -8.86 2.49 6.37
N ALA A 84 -9.14 3.11 7.52
CA ALA A 84 -8.35 4.23 8.03
C ALA A 84 -6.90 3.86 8.35
N GLN A 85 -6.65 2.69 8.97
CA GLN A 85 -5.29 2.23 9.26
C GLN A 85 -4.50 1.86 8.00
N VAL A 86 -5.15 1.25 7.01
CA VAL A 86 -4.55 0.96 5.70
C VAL A 86 -4.17 2.27 5.02
N MET A 87 -5.06 3.27 5.00
CA MET A 87 -4.73 4.58 4.44
C MET A 87 -3.61 5.30 5.21
N ASN A 88 -3.59 5.22 6.54
CA ASN A 88 -2.49 5.77 7.35
C ASN A 88 -1.16 5.09 7.01
N SER A 89 -1.15 3.76 6.87
CA SER A 89 0.05 3.00 6.47
C SER A 89 0.50 3.36 5.05
N PHE A 90 -0.43 3.62 4.14
CA PHE A 90 -0.13 4.12 2.80
C PHE A 90 0.55 5.49 2.85
N TYR A 91 0.02 6.44 3.61
CA TYR A 91 0.64 7.77 3.74
C TYR A 91 2.02 7.71 4.39
N GLU A 92 2.22 6.84 5.39
CA GLU A 92 3.54 6.66 6.01
C GLU A 92 4.54 6.05 5.00
N LEU A 93 4.11 5.08 4.17
CA LEU A 93 4.95 4.54 3.11
C LEU A 93 5.30 5.62 2.08
N VAL A 94 4.35 6.44 1.65
CA VAL A 94 4.58 7.54 0.69
C VAL A 94 5.59 8.54 1.27
N LYS A 95 5.43 8.93 2.53
CA LYS A 95 6.35 9.83 3.24
C LYS A 95 7.74 9.23 3.33
N THR A 96 7.86 7.97 3.78
CA THR A 96 9.14 7.27 3.92
C THR A 96 9.82 7.11 2.56
N THR A 97 9.07 6.78 1.51
CA THR A 97 9.60 6.68 0.15
C THR A 97 10.11 8.03 -0.35
N ASN A 98 9.37 9.11 -0.12
CA ASN A 98 9.80 10.46 -0.48
C ASN A 98 11.06 10.92 0.25
N ASN A 99 11.24 10.51 1.51
CA ASN A 99 12.45 10.81 2.28
C ASN A 99 13.67 10.01 1.80
N ASN A 100 13.44 8.80 1.30
CA ASN A 100 14.51 7.85 0.95
C ASN A 100 14.87 7.84 -0.54
N LYS A 101 14.01 8.38 -1.42
CA LYS A 101 14.25 8.36 -2.88
C LYS A 101 15.51 9.16 -3.21
N ARG A 102 16.34 8.56 -4.05
CA ARG A 102 17.61 9.19 -4.51
C ARG A 102 17.42 10.06 -5.75
N GLU A 103 16.33 9.83 -6.47
CA GLU A 103 16.02 10.46 -7.74
C GLU A 103 14.71 11.25 -7.62
N SER A 104 14.37 12.01 -8.67
CA SER A 104 13.14 12.82 -8.69
C SER A 104 11.88 11.98 -8.45
N LEU A 105 11.86 10.77 -9.01
CA LEU A 105 10.78 9.79 -8.88
C LEU A 105 11.32 8.50 -8.27
N ALA A 106 10.64 8.01 -7.25
CA ALA A 106 10.92 6.75 -6.59
C ALA A 106 10.65 5.56 -7.52
N SER A 107 11.56 4.60 -7.49
CA SER A 107 11.44 3.29 -8.14
C SER A 107 10.77 2.26 -7.23
N SER A 108 10.39 1.12 -7.79
CA SER A 108 9.94 -0.05 -7.02
C SER A 108 10.95 -0.47 -5.94
N HIS A 109 12.26 -0.33 -6.20
CA HIS A 109 13.29 -0.59 -5.19
C HIS A 109 13.23 0.37 -4.00
N ASP A 110 12.96 1.65 -4.25
CA ASP A 110 12.81 2.63 -3.18
C ASP A 110 11.57 2.35 -2.33
N VAL A 111 10.49 1.88 -2.96
CA VAL A 111 9.27 1.42 -2.27
C VAL A 111 9.56 0.22 -1.37
N ILE A 112 10.27 -0.80 -1.87
CA ILE A 112 10.64 -1.99 -1.10
C ILE A 112 11.54 -1.63 0.09
N LYS A 113 12.45 -0.67 -0.07
CA LYS A 113 13.25 -0.16 1.06
C LYS A 113 12.42 0.63 2.06
N ALA A 114 11.47 1.42 1.58
CA ALA A 114 10.60 2.20 2.44
C ALA A 114 9.67 1.32 3.27
N ILE A 115 9.13 0.23 2.69
CA ILE A 115 8.28 -0.69 3.44
C ILE A 115 9.07 -1.45 4.51
N ASP A 116 10.29 -1.89 4.21
CA ASP A 116 11.19 -2.53 5.19
C ASP A 116 11.50 -1.58 6.36
N ALA A 117 11.87 -0.33 6.06
CA ALA A 117 12.15 0.69 7.07
C ALA A 117 10.91 1.09 7.90
N ALA A 118 9.73 1.15 7.28
CA ALA A 118 8.49 1.56 7.93
C ALA A 118 7.71 0.39 8.54
N TRP A 119 8.16 -0.87 8.39
CA TRP A 119 7.37 -2.05 8.74
C TRP A 119 6.93 -2.06 10.20
N GLY A 120 7.80 -1.67 11.14
CA GLY A 120 7.45 -1.59 12.56
C GLY A 120 6.29 -0.60 12.82
N THR A 121 6.31 0.56 12.16
CA THR A 121 5.23 1.55 12.27
C THR A 121 3.94 1.07 11.57
N ILE A 122 4.07 0.51 10.36
CA ILE A 122 2.93 0.00 9.57
C ILE A 122 2.22 -1.14 10.31
N SER A 123 2.98 -2.12 10.82
CA SER A 123 2.44 -3.24 11.59
C SER A 123 1.74 -2.79 12.87
N THR A 124 2.20 -1.69 13.48
CA THR A 124 1.53 -1.06 14.64
C THR A 124 0.16 -0.50 14.24
N TYR A 125 0.06 0.25 13.13
CA TYR A 125 -1.23 0.75 12.62
C TYR A 125 -2.20 -0.40 12.32
N LEU A 126 -1.69 -1.50 11.77
CA LEU A 126 -2.49 -2.67 11.41
C LEU A 126 -2.78 -3.60 12.59
N LEU A 127 -2.22 -3.35 13.78
CA LEU A 127 -2.33 -4.19 14.98
C LEU A 127 -1.82 -5.63 14.76
N TRP A 128 -0.76 -5.79 13.98
CA TRP A 128 -0.30 -7.10 13.52
C TRP A 128 0.66 -7.83 14.44
N GLY A 129 1.18 -7.17 15.48
CA GLY A 129 1.99 -7.80 16.53
C GLY A 129 3.42 -7.99 16.11
#